data_AF-A0A5J4PKM4-F1
#
_entry.id   AF-A0A5J4PKM4-F1
#
_cell.length_a   1.000
_cell.length_b   1.000
_cell.length_c   1.000
_cell.angle_alpha   90.00
_cell.angle_beta   90.00
_cell.angle_gamma   90.00
#
_symmetry.space_group_name_H-M   'P 1'
#
loop_
_entity.id
_entity.type
_entity.pdbx_description
1 polymer ?
#
loop_
_entity_poly.entity_id
_entity_poly.type
_entity_poly.pdbx_seq_one_letter_code
_entity_poly.pdbx_strand_id
1 'polypeptide(L)'
;MKQRIIIKDKYKITLFVNIWDENKSDWITIKRPQSFLNEAILTRIAFCVRIGAFRTRLVISDYKILCLDDLLISLDMGNRDKIIQLILNIEDKLSLKFFDDFQKLIFTHDKAFFNLCKQRINLSRKSEDWIFKEMYWDTDIIPHRPFLDNSTDDGFERAEKHLKAFDYPAAANALRQGLEKLIFNFLPDNERYMLKEGKTTVKTLEGMLTSLKKILETNKQDTKIQFVLVRHIIKVVKQLVMDKIA
;
A
#
# COMPACT_ATOMS: atom_id res chain seq x y z
N MET A 1 57.29 6.42 -22.02
CA MET A 1 56.69 6.02 -20.73
C MET A 1 56.02 7.24 -20.09
N LYS A 2 54.71 7.41 -20.25
CA LYS A 2 53.96 8.48 -19.56
C LYS A 2 53.64 7.99 -18.14
N GLN A 3 54.25 8.60 -17.13
CA GLN A 3 53.92 8.37 -15.73
C GLN A 3 52.45 8.75 -15.49
N ARG A 4 51.65 7.78 -15.03
CA ARG A 4 50.31 8.00 -14.48
C ARG A 4 50.45 8.90 -13.26
N ILE A 5 49.99 10.13 -13.36
CA ILE A 5 49.74 10.99 -12.19
C ILE A 5 48.55 10.35 -11.46
N ILE A 6 48.84 9.60 -10.39
CA ILE A 6 47.82 9.14 -9.45
C ILE A 6 47.47 10.36 -8.59
N ILE A 7 46.35 11.00 -8.90
CA ILE A 7 45.76 12.02 -8.04
C ILE A 7 45.33 11.30 -6.76
N LYS A 8 46.10 11.43 -5.68
CA LYS A 8 45.68 11.02 -4.34
C LYS A 8 44.57 11.97 -3.89
N ASP A 9 43.35 11.49 -3.76
CA ASP A 9 42.28 12.24 -3.12
C ASP A 9 42.66 12.57 -1.67
N LYS A 10 42.62 13.87 -1.32
CA LYS A 10 43.05 14.44 -0.02
C LYS A 10 41.97 14.41 1.07
N TYR A 11 40.97 13.55 0.96
CA TYR A 11 39.82 13.57 1.88
C TYR A 11 39.71 12.27 2.67
N LYS A 12 39.50 12.41 3.99
CA LYS A 12 39.25 11.31 4.92
C LYS A 12 37.94 11.59 5.65
N ILE A 13 36.95 10.71 5.47
CA ILE A 13 35.68 10.76 6.20
C ILE A 13 35.75 9.76 7.34
N THR A 14 35.51 10.21 8.56
CA THR A 14 35.47 9.36 9.77
C THR A 14 34.20 9.64 10.56
N LEU A 15 33.52 8.57 10.99
CA LEU A 15 32.40 8.63 11.92
C LEU A 15 32.90 8.25 13.31
N PHE A 16 32.61 9.08 14.31
CA PHE A 16 32.85 8.79 15.72
C PHE A 16 31.54 8.93 16.48
N VAL A 17 31.36 8.08 17.50
CA VAL A 17 30.19 8.13 18.38
C VAL A 17 30.71 8.28 19.80
N ASN A 18 30.22 9.30 20.50
CA ASN A 18 30.50 9.50 21.92
C ASN A 18 29.26 9.07 22.71
N ILE A 19 29.48 8.27 23.74
CA ILE A 19 28.43 7.73 24.60
C ILE A 19 28.75 8.15 26.03
N TRP A 20 27.74 8.63 26.74
CA TRP A 20 27.87 8.96 28.16
C TRP A 20 27.97 7.66 28.98
N ASP A 21 29.02 7.53 29.78
CA ASP A 21 29.18 6.44 30.75
C ASP A 21 28.86 6.95 32.15
N GLU A 22 27.73 6.50 32.70
CA GLU A 22 27.27 6.89 34.04
C GLU A 22 28.28 6.51 35.13
N ASN A 23 29.03 5.42 34.95
CA ASN A 23 29.99 4.96 35.95
C ASN A 23 31.24 5.84 36.01
N LYS A 24 31.62 6.43 34.88
CA LYS A 24 32.79 7.31 34.78
C LYS A 24 32.42 8.79 34.82
N SER A 25 31.12 9.10 34.75
CA SER A 25 30.61 10.47 34.61
C SER A 25 31.31 11.23 33.47
N ASP A 26 31.61 10.53 32.37
CA ASP A 26 32.36 11.07 31.24
C ASP A 26 31.93 10.43 29.90
N TRP A 27 32.28 11.08 28.79
CA TRP A 27 32.02 10.62 27.43
C TRP A 27 33.09 9.66 26.93
N ILE A 28 32.68 8.47 26.49
CA ILE A 28 33.56 7.49 25.86
C ILE A 28 33.40 7.53 24.35
N THR A 29 34.53 7.69 23.64
CA THR A 29 34.57 7.62 22.17
C THR A 29 34.67 6.18 21.67
N ILE A 30 33.66 5.76 20.91
CA ILE A 30 33.67 4.49 20.18
C ILE A 30 34.40 4.67 18.84
N LYS A 31 35.58 4.05 18.72
CA LYS A 31 36.44 4.14 17.52
C LYS A 31 35.91 3.35 16.31
N ARG A 32 35.03 2.37 16.52
CA ARG A 32 34.41 1.55 15.46
C ARG A 32 32.87 1.51 15.63
N PRO A 33 32.16 2.60 15.28
CA PRO A 33 30.71 2.67 15.43
C PRO A 33 29.96 1.53 14.70
N GLN A 34 30.49 1.08 13.56
CA GLN A 34 29.91 -0.01 12.76
C GLN A 34 29.86 -1.36 13.47
N SER A 35 30.73 -1.59 14.46
CA SER A 35 30.74 -2.83 15.24
C SER A 35 29.94 -2.71 16.54
N PHE A 36 29.68 -1.48 16.98
CA PHE A 36 29.02 -1.20 18.25
C PHE A 36 27.52 -0.95 18.08
N LEU A 37 27.13 -0.21 17.02
CA LEU A 37 25.74 0.11 16.74
C LEU A 37 25.06 -1.06 16.03
N ASN A 38 23.78 -1.25 16.31
CA ASN A 38 22.97 -2.22 15.58
C ASN A 38 22.72 -1.75 14.12
N GLU A 39 22.32 -2.69 13.26
CA GLU A 39 22.08 -2.44 11.84
C GLU A 39 21.01 -1.37 11.58
N ALA A 40 19.95 -1.34 12.39
CA ALA A 40 18.89 -0.35 12.26
C ALA A 40 19.39 1.09 12.50
N ILE A 41 20.23 1.30 13.52
CA ILE A 41 20.83 2.60 13.81
C ILE A 41 21.82 3.00 12.71
N LEU A 42 22.67 2.07 12.26
CA LEU A 42 23.60 2.33 11.16
C LEU A 42 22.85 2.73 9.89
N THR A 43 21.76 2.05 9.59
CA THR A 43 20.89 2.34 8.44
C THR A 43 20.23 3.71 8.56
N ARG A 44 19.76 4.10 9.76
CA ARG A 44 19.24 5.46 10.03
C ARG A 44 20.30 6.54 9.82
N ILE A 45 21.52 6.33 10.31
CA ILE A 45 22.64 7.27 10.11
C ILE A 45 22.94 7.40 8.62
N ALA A 46 23.06 6.27 7.91
CA ALA A 46 23.31 6.26 6.47
C ALA A 46 22.22 7.01 5.70
N PHE A 47 20.95 6.80 6.06
CA PHE A 47 19.82 7.53 5.49
C PHE A 47 19.93 9.04 5.74
N CYS A 48 20.18 9.47 6.97
CA CYS A 48 20.35 10.89 7.31
C CYS A 48 21.51 11.54 6.53
N VAL A 49 22.66 10.87 6.43
CA VAL A 49 23.80 11.36 5.64
C VAL A 49 23.41 11.47 4.17
N ARG A 50 22.70 10.48 3.62
CA ARG A 50 22.25 10.50 2.23
C ARG A 50 21.26 11.63 1.95
N ILE A 51 20.30 11.87 2.85
CA ILE A 51 19.39 13.01 2.75
C ILE A 51 20.13 14.35 2.89
N GLY A 52 21.10 14.44 3.80
CA GLY A 52 21.95 15.63 3.95
C GLY A 52 22.71 15.95 2.66
N ALA A 53 23.38 14.95 2.08
CA ALA A 53 24.07 15.09 0.79
C ALA A 53 23.10 15.37 -0.37
N PHE A 54 21.89 14.82 -0.32
CA PHE A 54 20.84 15.10 -1.30
C PHE A 54 20.37 16.56 -1.25
N ARG A 55 20.23 17.13 -0.05
CA ARG A 55 19.84 18.54 0.14
C ARG A 55 20.90 19.53 -0.33
N THR A 56 22.19 19.18 -0.25
CA THR A 56 23.27 20.08 -0.68
C THR A 56 23.49 20.08 -2.18
N ARG A 57 22.94 19.09 -2.90
CA ARG A 57 23.05 19.01 -4.35
C ARG A 57 22.05 20.00 -4.96
N LEU A 58 22.56 21.07 -5.57
CA LEU A 58 21.76 22.02 -6.34
C LEU A 58 21.22 21.31 -7.60
N VAL A 59 19.99 20.80 -7.51
CA VAL A 59 19.24 20.36 -8.68
C VAL A 59 18.55 21.60 -9.25
N ILE A 60 19.25 22.30 -10.14
CA ILE A 60 18.69 23.39 -10.95
C ILE A 60 17.97 22.71 -12.12
N SER A 61 16.80 22.14 -11.85
CA SER A 61 15.93 21.52 -12.84
C SER A 61 14.49 21.82 -12.44
N ASP A 62 13.68 22.16 -13.44
CA ASP A 62 12.23 22.35 -13.27
C ASP A 62 11.54 21.01 -12.93
N TYR A 63 12.15 19.89 -13.32
CA TYR A 63 11.68 18.55 -13.02
C TYR A 63 12.56 17.89 -11.97
N LYS A 64 11.98 17.64 -10.79
CA LYS A 64 12.63 16.96 -9.68
C LYS A 64 11.86 15.67 -9.37
N ILE A 65 12.48 14.52 -9.61
CA ILE A 65 11.88 13.21 -9.34
C ILE A 65 12.64 12.56 -8.17
N LEU A 66 11.89 12.08 -7.19
CA LEU A 66 12.38 11.30 -6.06
C LEU A 66 11.84 9.87 -6.15
N CYS A 67 12.67 8.96 -6.66
CA CYS A 67 12.37 7.53 -6.70
C CYS A 67 12.87 6.87 -5.42
N LEU A 68 11.96 6.16 -4.76
CA LEU A 68 12.15 5.43 -3.52
C LEU A 68 11.91 3.95 -3.82
N ASP A 69 12.96 3.19 -4.07
CA ASP A 69 12.85 1.75 -4.36
C ASP A 69 13.25 0.93 -3.14
N ASP A 70 12.35 0.03 -2.72
CA ASP A 70 12.50 -0.88 -1.58
C ASP A 70 13.26 -0.25 -0.42
N LEU A 71 12.73 0.92 0.02
CA LEU A 71 13.57 1.98 0.56
C LEU A 71 14.58 1.48 1.58
N LEU A 72 14.22 0.52 2.42
CA LEU A 72 15.12 -0.10 3.40
C LEU A 72 14.68 -1.52 3.77
N ILE A 73 15.09 -2.54 3.00
CA ILE A 73 14.84 -3.96 3.34
C ILE A 73 15.36 -4.31 4.76
N SER A 74 16.49 -3.71 5.18
CA SER A 74 17.13 -3.94 6.48
C SER A 74 16.54 -3.16 7.67
N LEU A 75 15.53 -2.31 7.44
CA LEU A 75 14.97 -1.44 8.48
C LEU A 75 13.60 -1.94 8.93
N ASP A 76 13.32 -1.88 10.22
CA ASP A 76 12.01 -2.25 10.78
C ASP A 76 10.87 -1.29 10.36
N MET A 77 9.63 -1.77 10.50
CA MET A 77 8.44 -1.03 10.09
C MET A 77 8.28 0.31 10.82
N GLY A 78 8.68 0.41 12.09
CA GLY A 78 8.56 1.63 12.88
C GLY A 78 9.50 2.74 12.41
N ASN A 79 10.71 2.40 12.00
CA ASN A 79 11.63 3.34 11.39
C ASN A 79 11.24 3.66 9.94
N ARG A 80 10.66 2.70 9.20
CA ARG A 80 10.19 2.92 7.82
C ARG A 80 9.05 3.93 7.82
N ASP A 81 8.13 3.82 8.78
CA ASP A 81 7.04 4.77 9.01
C ASP A 81 7.58 6.20 9.22
N LYS A 82 8.56 6.38 10.10
CA LYS A 82 9.19 7.69 10.37
C LYS A 82 9.81 8.31 9.12
N ILE A 83 10.45 7.49 8.29
CA ILE A 83 11.08 7.95 7.06
C ILE A 83 10.04 8.39 6.03
N ILE A 84 8.97 7.62 5.87
CA ILE A 84 7.86 7.99 4.97
C ILE A 84 7.20 9.29 5.45
N GLN A 85 6.95 9.44 6.75
CA GLN A 85 6.41 10.69 7.30
C GLN A 85 7.31 11.89 7.00
N LEU A 86 8.64 11.71 7.06
CA LEU A 86 9.62 12.75 6.74
C LEU A 86 9.62 13.11 5.25
N ILE A 87 9.64 12.12 4.35
CA ILE A 87 9.68 12.35 2.90
C ILE A 87 8.35 12.93 2.38
N LEU A 88 7.23 12.51 2.96
CA LEU A 88 5.91 13.01 2.62
C LEU A 88 5.57 14.35 3.29
N ASN A 89 6.42 14.82 4.21
CA ASN A 89 6.19 16.05 4.99
C ASN A 89 4.79 16.09 5.62
N ILE A 90 4.35 14.98 6.24
CA ILE A 90 2.96 14.82 6.74
C ILE A 90 2.60 15.86 7.81
N GLU A 91 3.59 16.25 8.62
CA GLU A 91 3.44 17.26 9.68
C GLU A 91 3.60 18.71 9.18
N ASP A 92 3.72 18.95 7.86
CA ASP A 92 3.90 20.28 7.23
C ASP A 92 5.02 21.12 7.87
N LYS A 93 6.18 20.49 8.10
CA LYS A 93 7.35 21.12 8.70
C LYS A 93 8.08 21.97 7.66
N LEU A 94 8.36 23.23 7.99
CA LEU A 94 9.09 24.14 7.11
C LEU A 94 10.45 23.59 6.66
N SER A 95 11.16 22.88 7.55
CA SER A 95 12.46 22.28 7.27
C SER A 95 12.42 21.11 6.27
N LEU A 96 11.22 20.58 5.99
CA LEU A 96 10.97 19.44 5.10
C LEU A 96 10.26 19.85 3.79
N LYS A 97 9.88 21.13 3.62
CA LYS A 97 9.28 21.63 2.37
C LYS A 97 10.13 21.36 1.13
N PHE A 98 11.44 21.19 1.29
CA PHE A 98 12.33 20.73 0.23
C PHE A 98 11.81 19.47 -0.48
N PHE A 99 11.17 18.53 0.23
CA PHE A 99 10.62 17.32 -0.38
C PHE A 99 9.36 17.58 -1.19
N ASP A 100 8.61 18.65 -0.91
CA ASP A 100 7.36 18.96 -1.60
C ASP A 100 7.59 19.28 -3.08
N ASP A 101 8.74 19.85 -3.43
CA ASP A 101 9.15 20.17 -4.80
C ASP A 101 9.38 18.92 -5.69
N PHE A 102 9.43 17.72 -5.11
CA PHE A 102 9.70 16.49 -5.85
C PHE A 102 8.42 15.76 -6.22
N GLN A 103 8.34 15.29 -7.47
CA GLN A 103 7.46 14.19 -7.84
C GLN A 103 8.00 12.90 -7.21
N LYS A 104 7.18 12.25 -6.38
CA LYS A 104 7.62 11.11 -5.57
C LYS A 104 7.08 9.82 -6.20
N LEU A 105 7.97 8.84 -6.39
CA LEU A 105 7.62 7.49 -6.82
C LEU A 105 8.11 6.51 -5.76
N ILE A 106 7.19 5.74 -5.17
CA ILE A 106 7.50 4.79 -4.09
C ILE A 106 7.20 3.39 -4.59
N PHE A 107 8.24 2.56 -4.62
CA PHE A 107 8.18 1.17 -5.02
C PHE A 107 8.52 0.29 -3.81
N THR A 108 7.75 -0.77 -3.64
CA THR A 108 7.96 -1.74 -2.56
C THR A 108 7.42 -3.11 -2.96
N HIS A 109 8.17 -4.16 -2.66
CA HIS A 109 7.63 -5.53 -2.70
C HIS A 109 6.86 -5.90 -1.42
N ASP A 110 7.07 -5.17 -0.31
CA ASP A 110 6.41 -5.40 0.97
C ASP A 110 4.99 -4.81 0.98
N LYS A 111 3.98 -5.69 1.06
CA LYS A 111 2.56 -5.34 1.08
C LYS A 111 2.14 -4.58 2.34
N ALA A 112 2.71 -4.92 3.50
CA ALA A 112 2.41 -4.23 4.76
C ALA A 112 2.94 -2.79 4.70
N PHE A 113 4.15 -2.61 4.15
CA PHE A 113 4.71 -1.28 3.96
C PHE A 113 3.94 -0.46 2.92
N PHE A 114 3.48 -1.07 1.82
CA PHE A 114 2.58 -0.42 0.86
C PHE A 114 1.31 0.10 1.53
N ASN A 115 0.64 -0.73 2.33
CA ASN A 115 -0.58 -0.35 3.05
C ASN A 115 -0.32 0.77 4.06
N LEU A 116 0.82 0.73 4.76
CA LEU A 116 1.26 1.80 5.65
C LEU A 116 1.43 3.12 4.90
N CYS A 117 2.14 3.12 3.77
CA CYS A 117 2.31 4.31 2.93
C CYS A 117 0.95 4.86 2.50
N LYS A 118 0.06 4.00 1.99
CA LYS A 118 -1.30 4.37 1.59
C LYS A 118 -2.08 5.00 2.73
N GLN A 119 -2.04 4.40 3.92
CA GLN A 119 -2.69 4.96 5.10
C GLN A 119 -2.13 6.35 5.45
N ARG A 120 -0.81 6.51 5.47
CA ARG A 120 -0.15 7.78 5.81
C ARG A 120 -0.46 8.88 4.79
N ILE A 121 -0.48 8.56 3.51
CA ILE A 121 -0.85 9.48 2.43
C ILE A 121 -2.33 9.88 2.55
N ASN A 122 -3.23 8.92 2.80
CA ASN A 122 -4.66 9.17 2.93
C ASN A 122 -5.00 10.04 4.15
N LEU A 123 -4.22 9.96 5.23
CA LEU A 123 -4.34 10.84 6.39
C LEU A 123 -3.75 12.24 6.16
N SER A 124 -2.94 12.41 5.11
CA SER A 124 -2.39 13.70 4.73
C SER A 124 -3.41 14.53 3.94
N ARG A 125 -3.25 15.86 3.94
CA ARG A 125 -4.09 16.78 3.16
C ARG A 125 -3.91 16.66 1.64
N LYS A 126 -2.96 15.84 1.17
CA LYS A 126 -2.60 15.68 -0.25
C LYS A 126 -3.04 14.33 -0.82
N SER A 127 -4.05 13.69 -0.23
CA SER A 127 -4.46 12.33 -0.62
C SER A 127 -4.88 12.22 -2.09
N GLU A 128 -5.48 13.27 -2.64
CA GLU A 128 -5.97 13.33 -4.03
C GLU A 128 -4.83 13.36 -5.08
N ASP A 129 -3.62 13.76 -4.69
CA ASP A 129 -2.46 13.86 -5.58
C ASP A 129 -1.76 12.51 -5.82
N TRP A 130 -2.19 11.45 -5.13
CA TRP A 130 -1.52 10.16 -5.14
C TRP A 130 -2.30 9.09 -5.90
N ILE A 131 -1.56 8.35 -6.73
CA ILE A 131 -2.07 7.19 -7.45
C ILE A 131 -1.47 5.93 -6.81
N PHE A 132 -2.34 5.05 -6.33
CA PHE A 132 -1.95 3.76 -5.78
C PHE A 132 -2.13 2.68 -6.84
N LYS A 133 -1.05 1.97 -7.18
CA LYS A 133 -1.06 0.85 -8.10
C LYS A 133 -0.36 -0.35 -7.47
N GLU A 134 -0.91 -1.51 -7.77
CA GLU A 134 -0.33 -2.80 -7.39
C GLU A 134 -0.01 -3.57 -8.66
N MET A 135 1.09 -4.31 -8.63
CA MET A 135 1.58 -5.05 -9.78
C MET A 135 1.76 -6.50 -9.39
N TYR A 136 1.24 -7.40 -10.21
CA TYR A 136 1.23 -8.84 -9.98
C TYR A 136 1.90 -9.56 -11.15
N TRP A 137 2.29 -10.80 -10.89
CA TRP A 137 2.81 -11.68 -11.93
C TRP A 137 1.63 -12.33 -12.67
N ASP A 138 1.48 -12.04 -13.98
CA ASP A 138 0.47 -12.70 -14.81
C ASP A 138 0.94 -14.11 -15.20
N THR A 139 0.34 -15.12 -14.58
CA THR A 139 0.63 -16.53 -14.88
C THR A 139 -0.07 -17.04 -16.13
N ASP A 140 -1.09 -16.33 -16.61
CA ASP A 140 -2.04 -16.86 -17.61
C ASP A 140 -1.55 -16.64 -19.04
N ILE A 141 -0.55 -15.76 -19.23
CA ILE A 141 -0.01 -15.37 -20.53
C ILE A 141 1.49 -15.67 -20.59
N ILE A 142 1.93 -16.33 -21.66
CA ILE A 142 3.34 -16.64 -21.93
C ILE A 142 3.81 -15.80 -23.14
N PRO A 143 4.93 -15.05 -23.05
CA PRO A 143 5.78 -14.89 -21.87
C PRO A 143 5.07 -14.09 -20.77
N HIS A 144 5.35 -14.46 -19.52
CA HIS A 144 4.79 -13.80 -18.35
C HIS A 144 5.04 -12.29 -18.39
N ARG A 145 4.00 -11.52 -18.06
CA ARG A 145 4.04 -10.06 -18.07
C ARG A 145 3.53 -9.50 -16.73
N PRO A 146 4.00 -8.33 -16.31
CA PRO A 146 3.44 -7.67 -15.13
C PRO A 146 1.98 -7.30 -15.38
N PHE A 147 1.08 -7.77 -14.53
CA PHE A 147 -0.31 -7.36 -14.48
C PHE A 147 -0.44 -6.15 -13.56
N LEU A 148 -0.73 -4.99 -14.13
CA LEU A 148 -1.05 -3.79 -13.36
C LEU A 148 -2.52 -3.84 -12.95
N ASP A 149 -2.75 -3.81 -11.64
CA ASP A 149 -4.07 -3.79 -11.07
C ASP A 149 -4.72 -2.41 -11.30
N ASN A 150 -5.69 -2.39 -12.20
CA ASN A 150 -6.55 -1.25 -12.46
C ASN A 150 -7.92 -1.40 -11.82
N SER A 151 -8.14 -2.41 -10.97
CA SER A 151 -9.43 -2.60 -10.30
C SER A 151 -9.82 -1.35 -9.52
N THR A 152 -11.03 -0.90 -9.81
CA THR A 152 -11.78 0.07 -9.01
C THR A 152 -12.24 -0.58 -7.70
N ASP A 153 -12.73 0.23 -6.74
CA ASP A 153 -13.15 -0.23 -5.41
C ASP A 153 -14.45 -1.06 -5.41
N ASP A 154 -14.77 -1.69 -6.54
CA ASP A 154 -15.83 -2.66 -6.68
C ASP A 154 -15.42 -4.00 -6.06
N GLY A 155 -16.36 -4.62 -5.33
CA GLY A 155 -16.08 -5.83 -4.56
C GLY A 155 -15.69 -7.02 -5.44
N PHE A 156 -16.22 -7.07 -6.67
CA PHE A 156 -15.94 -8.15 -7.63
C PHE A 156 -14.56 -8.01 -8.27
N GLU A 157 -14.13 -6.80 -8.63
CA GLU A 157 -12.78 -6.58 -9.17
C GLU A 157 -11.72 -6.85 -8.09
N ARG A 158 -12.00 -6.47 -6.84
CA ARG A 158 -11.17 -6.84 -5.67
C ARG A 158 -11.11 -8.34 -5.42
N ALA A 159 -12.21 -9.06 -5.66
CA ALA A 159 -12.22 -10.52 -5.55
C ALA A 159 -11.34 -11.19 -6.59
N GLU A 160 -11.46 -10.78 -7.86
CA GLU A 160 -10.63 -11.28 -8.95
C GLU A 160 -9.15 -11.03 -8.66
N LYS A 161 -8.82 -9.84 -8.15
CA LYS A 161 -7.48 -9.49 -7.68
C LYS A 161 -6.95 -10.48 -6.64
N HIS A 162 -7.67 -10.69 -5.54
CA HIS A 162 -7.20 -11.59 -4.49
C HIS A 162 -7.07 -13.04 -5.00
N LEU A 163 -7.92 -13.44 -5.94
CA LEU A 163 -7.85 -14.76 -6.59
C LEU A 163 -6.59 -14.91 -7.46
N LYS A 164 -6.21 -13.86 -8.20
CA LYS A 164 -4.93 -13.80 -8.96
C LYS A 164 -3.71 -13.74 -8.04
N ALA A 165 -3.85 -13.14 -6.86
CA ALA A 165 -2.81 -13.10 -5.83
C ALA A 165 -2.72 -14.39 -4.98
N PHE A 166 -3.48 -15.44 -5.32
CA PHE A 166 -3.59 -16.71 -4.56
C PHE A 166 -4.05 -16.53 -3.10
N ASP A 167 -4.62 -15.37 -2.75
CA ASP A 167 -5.18 -15.06 -1.43
C ASP A 167 -6.67 -15.42 -1.42
N TYR A 168 -6.96 -16.72 -1.37
CA TYR A 168 -8.32 -17.24 -1.41
C TYR A 168 -9.23 -16.72 -0.29
N PRO A 169 -8.78 -16.59 0.98
CA PRO A 169 -9.60 -16.02 2.04
C PRO A 169 -10.02 -14.57 1.76
N ALA A 170 -9.10 -13.73 1.29
CA ALA A 170 -9.44 -12.35 0.96
C ALA A 170 -10.31 -12.26 -0.30
N ALA A 171 -10.12 -13.17 -1.26
CA ALA A 171 -10.98 -13.27 -2.45
C ALA A 171 -12.43 -13.60 -2.07
N ALA A 172 -12.63 -14.60 -1.21
CA ALA A 172 -13.96 -14.97 -0.71
C ALA A 172 -14.63 -13.80 0.05
N ASN A 173 -13.88 -13.08 0.88
CA ASN A 173 -14.42 -11.92 1.61
C ASN A 173 -14.78 -10.77 0.66
N ALA A 174 -13.96 -10.48 -0.35
CA ALA A 174 -14.25 -9.47 -1.36
C ALA A 174 -15.47 -9.85 -2.21
N LEU A 175 -15.62 -11.12 -2.60
CA LEU A 175 -16.82 -11.63 -3.28
C LEU A 175 -18.07 -11.41 -2.44
N ARG A 176 -18.00 -11.74 -1.14
CA ARG A 176 -19.10 -11.50 -0.21
C ARG A 176 -19.49 -10.02 -0.17
N GLN A 177 -18.51 -9.12 -0.08
CA GLN A 177 -18.76 -7.67 -0.08
C GLN A 177 -19.37 -7.17 -1.40
N GLY A 178 -18.89 -7.68 -2.54
CA GLY A 178 -19.46 -7.37 -3.86
C GLY A 178 -20.90 -7.83 -3.97
N LEU A 179 -21.19 -9.05 -3.52
CA LEU A 179 -22.55 -9.60 -3.48
C LEU A 179 -23.46 -8.81 -2.53
N GLU A 180 -22.97 -8.42 -1.36
CA GLU A 180 -23.71 -7.57 -0.42
C GLU A 180 -24.08 -6.23 -1.06
N LYS A 181 -23.14 -5.55 -1.72
CA LYS A 181 -23.40 -4.31 -2.46
C LYS A 181 -24.44 -4.52 -3.57
N LEU A 182 -24.32 -5.59 -4.35
CA LEU A 182 -25.24 -5.90 -5.44
C LEU A 182 -26.67 -6.11 -4.94
N ILE A 183 -26.84 -6.92 -3.88
CA ILE A 183 -28.15 -7.19 -3.29
C ILE A 183 -28.71 -5.94 -2.63
N PHE A 184 -27.88 -5.19 -1.89
CA PHE A 184 -28.28 -3.94 -1.25
C PHE A 184 -28.85 -2.96 -2.28
N ASN A 185 -28.16 -2.76 -3.40
CA ASN A 185 -28.61 -1.88 -4.48
C ASN A 185 -29.90 -2.37 -5.15
N PHE A 186 -30.12 -3.68 -5.21
CA PHE A 186 -31.31 -4.28 -5.79
C PHE A 186 -32.54 -4.21 -4.88
N LEU A 187 -32.35 -4.32 -3.56
CA LEU A 187 -33.45 -4.25 -2.59
C LEU A 187 -34.03 -2.82 -2.50
N PRO A 188 -35.35 -2.67 -2.32
CA PRO A 188 -35.96 -1.39 -1.99
C PRO A 188 -35.60 -0.97 -0.54
N ASP A 189 -35.62 0.34 -0.26
CA ASP A 189 -35.10 0.91 1.01
C ASP A 189 -35.74 0.30 2.26
N ASN A 190 -37.05 0.02 2.21
CA ASN A 190 -37.78 -0.63 3.30
C ASN A 190 -37.28 -2.05 3.63
N GLU A 191 -36.58 -2.71 2.69
CA GLU A 191 -36.03 -4.05 2.87
C GLU A 191 -34.52 -4.07 3.09
N ARG A 192 -33.82 -2.94 2.97
CA ARG A 192 -32.38 -2.80 3.25
C ARG A 192 -32.06 -2.74 4.74
N TYR A 193 -32.97 -2.18 5.52
CA TYR A 193 -32.73 -1.85 6.93
C TYR A 193 -33.60 -2.68 7.87
N MET A 194 -33.13 -2.83 9.11
CA MET A 194 -33.85 -3.45 10.21
C MET A 194 -33.72 -2.58 11.46
N LEU A 195 -34.74 -2.60 12.31
CA LEU A 195 -34.70 -1.99 13.63
C LEU A 195 -34.11 -2.99 14.63
N LYS A 196 -32.95 -2.66 15.18
CA LYS A 196 -32.36 -3.35 16.34
C LYS A 196 -32.20 -2.35 17.47
N GLU A 197 -32.82 -2.62 18.61
CA GLU A 197 -32.67 -1.81 19.84
C GLU A 197 -32.96 -0.31 19.62
N GLY A 198 -33.98 0.00 18.80
CA GLY A 198 -34.37 1.39 18.49
C GLY A 198 -33.46 2.13 17.50
N LYS A 199 -32.43 1.47 16.95
CA LYS A 199 -31.57 2.02 15.88
C LYS A 199 -31.80 1.30 14.56
N THR A 200 -31.87 2.07 13.48
CA THR A 200 -31.93 1.55 12.11
C THR A 200 -30.54 1.08 11.69
N THR A 201 -30.38 -0.23 11.48
CA THR A 201 -29.13 -0.84 11.02
C THR A 201 -29.34 -1.56 9.68
N VAL A 202 -28.28 -1.67 8.89
CA VAL A 202 -28.33 -2.44 7.63
C VAL A 202 -28.49 -3.92 7.95
N LYS A 203 -29.36 -4.62 7.22
CA LYS A 203 -29.52 -6.07 7.37
C LYS A 203 -28.22 -6.79 7.04
N THR A 204 -27.97 -7.93 7.69
CA THR A 204 -26.89 -8.85 7.30
C THR A 204 -27.16 -9.44 5.91
N LEU A 205 -26.13 -9.98 5.25
CA LEU A 205 -26.29 -10.65 3.95
C LEU A 205 -27.41 -11.71 3.97
N GLU A 206 -27.46 -12.51 5.03
CA GLU A 206 -28.51 -13.52 5.20
C GLU A 206 -29.90 -12.88 5.24
N GLY A 207 -30.08 -11.82 6.03
CA GLY A 207 -31.35 -11.08 6.10
C GLY A 207 -31.74 -10.41 4.78
N MET A 208 -30.75 -9.90 4.03
CA MET A 208 -30.96 -9.35 2.69
C MET A 208 -31.34 -10.46 1.69
N LEU A 209 -30.73 -11.64 1.76
CA LEU A 209 -31.07 -12.80 0.92
C LEU A 209 -32.49 -13.32 1.20
N THR A 210 -32.92 -13.38 2.48
CA THR A 210 -34.29 -13.76 2.83
C THR A 210 -35.30 -12.74 2.28
N SER A 211 -34.98 -11.45 2.39
CA SER A 211 -35.80 -10.35 1.88
C SER A 211 -35.92 -10.44 0.34
N LEU A 212 -34.79 -10.65 -0.34
CA LEU A 212 -34.74 -10.90 -1.78
C LEU A 212 -35.60 -12.11 -2.17
N LYS A 213 -35.47 -13.25 -1.46
CA LYS A 213 -36.27 -14.46 -1.72
C LYS A 213 -37.77 -14.18 -1.60
N LYS A 214 -38.19 -13.43 -0.58
CA LYS A 214 -39.59 -13.03 -0.38
C LYS A 214 -40.11 -12.16 -1.53
N ILE A 215 -39.32 -11.16 -1.97
CA ILE A 215 -39.67 -10.33 -3.13
C ILE A 215 -39.81 -11.20 -4.38
N LEU A 216 -38.88 -12.13 -4.60
CA LEU A 216 -38.91 -13.02 -5.76
C LEU A 216 -40.09 -14.00 -5.74
N GLU A 217 -40.51 -14.48 -4.56
CA GLU A 217 -41.67 -15.34 -4.39
C GLU A 217 -43.01 -14.57 -4.54
N THR A 218 -43.02 -13.29 -4.17
CA THR A 218 -44.18 -12.40 -4.32
C THR A 218 -44.36 -11.95 -5.77
N ASN A 219 -43.25 -11.69 -6.47
CA ASN A 219 -43.21 -11.22 -7.87
C ASN A 219 -43.13 -12.37 -8.89
N LYS A 220 -43.90 -13.45 -8.72
CA LYS A 220 -43.96 -14.64 -9.60
C LYS A 220 -44.19 -14.39 -11.11
N GLN A 221 -44.18 -13.15 -11.61
CA GLN A 221 -44.46 -12.80 -13.00
C GLN A 221 -43.34 -12.09 -13.79
N ASP A 222 -42.19 -11.72 -13.22
CA ASP A 222 -41.13 -11.09 -14.03
C ASP A 222 -39.85 -11.94 -14.16
N THR A 223 -39.96 -12.97 -15.00
CA THR A 223 -38.93 -13.96 -15.30
C THR A 223 -37.64 -13.34 -15.87
N LYS A 224 -37.69 -12.08 -16.35
CA LYS A 224 -36.51 -11.38 -16.89
C LYS A 224 -35.51 -10.96 -15.82
N ILE A 225 -35.96 -10.54 -14.64
CA ILE A 225 -35.08 -9.95 -13.61
C ILE A 225 -34.34 -11.05 -12.82
N GLN A 226 -35.02 -12.16 -12.52
CA GLN A 226 -34.39 -13.36 -11.94
C GLN A 226 -33.27 -13.90 -12.84
N PHE A 227 -33.49 -13.90 -14.15
CA PHE A 227 -32.49 -14.39 -15.11
C PHE A 227 -31.24 -13.50 -15.19
N VAL A 228 -31.36 -12.18 -15.05
CA VAL A 228 -30.20 -11.27 -15.14
C VAL A 228 -29.31 -11.40 -13.90
N LEU A 229 -29.87 -11.38 -12.70
CA LEU A 229 -29.11 -11.48 -11.44
C LEU A 229 -28.45 -12.86 -11.29
N VAL A 230 -29.21 -13.92 -11.56
CA VAL A 230 -28.69 -15.30 -11.54
C VAL A 230 -27.69 -15.51 -12.68
N ARG A 231 -27.91 -14.99 -13.89
CA ARG A 231 -26.88 -15.05 -14.96
C ARG A 231 -25.65 -14.27 -14.60
N HIS A 232 -25.74 -13.11 -13.97
CA HIS A 232 -24.56 -12.32 -13.62
C HIS A 232 -23.74 -13.03 -12.54
N ILE A 233 -24.40 -13.52 -11.49
CA ILE A 233 -23.76 -14.30 -10.43
C ILE A 233 -23.20 -15.62 -10.99
N ILE A 234 -23.96 -16.36 -11.81
CA ILE A 234 -23.48 -17.60 -12.44
C ILE A 234 -22.35 -17.31 -13.43
N LYS A 235 -22.38 -16.19 -14.18
CA LYS A 235 -21.32 -15.82 -15.12
C LYS A 235 -20.05 -15.49 -14.35
N VAL A 236 -20.14 -14.67 -13.31
CA VAL A 236 -18.99 -14.33 -12.45
C VAL A 236 -18.47 -15.58 -11.75
N VAL A 237 -19.33 -16.39 -11.14
CA VAL A 237 -18.93 -17.65 -10.48
C VAL A 237 -18.36 -18.66 -11.49
N LYS A 238 -18.95 -18.83 -12.67
CA LYS A 238 -18.38 -19.71 -13.72
C LYS A 238 -17.04 -19.20 -14.23
N GLN A 239 -16.90 -17.90 -14.43
CA GLN A 239 -15.64 -17.30 -14.86
C GLN A 239 -14.56 -17.40 -13.77
N LEU A 240 -14.95 -17.42 -12.50
CA LEU A 240 -14.03 -17.61 -11.36
C LEU A 240 -13.71 -19.09 -11.05
N VAL A 241 -14.62 -20.03 -11.36
CA VAL A 241 -14.51 -21.45 -10.98
C VAL A 241 -14.07 -22.35 -12.15
N MET A 242 -14.49 -22.05 -13.39
CA MET A 242 -14.25 -22.95 -14.53
C MET A 242 -12.89 -22.74 -15.21
N ASP A 243 -12.28 -21.56 -15.10
CA ASP A 243 -10.96 -21.28 -15.67
C ASP A 243 -9.79 -21.87 -14.84
N LYS A 244 -10.08 -22.55 -13.72
CA LYS A 244 -9.09 -23.24 -12.86
C LYS A 244 -9.27 -24.76 -12.74
N ILE A 245 -10.20 -25.35 -13.50
CA ILE A 245 -10.42 -26.83 -13.53
C ILE A 245 -10.03 -27.45 -14.89
N ALA A 246 -9.55 -26.65 -15.86
CA ALA A 246 -9.03 -27.14 -17.14
C ALA A 246 -7.50 -27.17 -17.14
#